data_AF-I4DPE1-F1
#
_entry.id   AF-I4DPE1-F1
#
_cell.length_a   1.000
_cell.length_b   1.000
_cell.length_c   1.000
_cell.angle_alpha   90.00
_cell.angle_beta   90.00
_cell.angle_gamma   90.00
#
_symmetry.space_group_name_H-M   'P 1'
#
loop_
_entity.id
_entity.type
_entity.pdbx_description
1 polymer ?
#
loop_
_entity_poly.entity_id
_entity_poly.type
_entity_poly.pdbx_seq_one_letter_code
_entity_poly.pdbx_strand_id
1 'polypeptide(L)'
;SWEPGTPRLGAEDDKVEILSRDKYDVHLPFWCNLYLVAHYAVVFYGFFDLTDRYMGMTPISVLIFVFYIIASLTIIGMVFDNSKYAPILEALRCSALAFFTRSLSSTNPGLRNNSSILLRDISNVLVLTHFETSRNQED
;
A
#
# COMPACT_ATOMS: atom_id res chain seq x y z
N SER A 1 7.94 -9.60 37.24
CA SER A 1 7.90 -10.93 36.57
C SER A 1 8.16 -12.00 37.62
N TRP A 2 7.78 -13.27 37.44
CA TRP A 2 8.04 -14.27 38.49
C TRP A 2 9.53 -14.61 38.58
N GLU A 3 10.08 -14.62 39.78
CA GLU A 3 11.45 -15.03 40.06
C GLU A 3 11.53 -16.00 41.25
N PRO A 4 12.53 -16.90 41.30
CA PRO A 4 12.68 -17.86 42.39
C PRO A 4 12.82 -17.16 43.74
N GLY A 5 11.89 -17.41 44.67
CA GLY A 5 11.86 -16.78 46.00
C GLY A 5 10.80 -15.70 46.17
N THR A 6 10.16 -15.24 45.09
CA THR A 6 9.03 -14.30 45.16
C THR A 6 7.66 -15.00 45.04
N PRO A 7 6.56 -14.34 45.46
CA PRO A 7 5.21 -14.84 45.25
C PRO A 7 4.95 -15.19 43.79
N ARG A 8 4.01 -16.11 43.54
CA ARG A 8 3.68 -16.62 42.20
C ARG A 8 3.43 -15.52 41.14
N LEU A 9 2.94 -14.35 41.55
CA LEU A 9 2.66 -13.22 40.64
C LEU A 9 3.81 -12.19 40.54
N GLY A 10 4.96 -12.45 41.17
CA GLY A 10 6.03 -11.47 41.37
C GLY A 10 5.74 -10.56 42.58
N ALA A 11 6.72 -9.74 42.97
CA ALA A 11 6.49 -8.67 43.93
C ALA A 11 5.75 -7.51 43.25
N GLU A 12 4.81 -6.88 43.95
CA GLU A 12 4.08 -5.71 43.41
C GLU A 12 5.02 -4.52 43.19
N ASP A 13 6.10 -4.41 43.99
CA ASP A 13 7.13 -3.37 43.86
C ASP A 13 7.96 -3.51 42.57
N ASP A 14 8.03 -4.71 41.98
CA ASP A 14 8.75 -4.99 40.72
C ASP A 14 7.87 -4.82 39.47
N LYS A 15 6.64 -4.35 39.66
CA LYS A 15 5.71 -4.16 38.56
C LYS A 15 6.05 -2.87 37.83
N VAL A 16 6.51 -2.99 36.60
CA VAL A 16 6.73 -1.84 35.72
C VAL A 16 5.43 -1.05 35.62
N GLU A 17 5.48 0.24 35.94
CA GLU A 17 4.35 1.14 35.76
C GLU A 17 3.98 1.20 34.27
N ILE A 18 2.80 0.68 33.95
CA ILE A 18 2.26 0.73 32.60
C ILE A 18 1.75 2.15 32.40
N LEU A 19 2.58 3.01 31.82
CA LEU A 19 2.18 4.35 31.39
C LEU A 19 1.01 4.23 30.41
N SER A 20 0.04 5.15 30.51
CA SER A 20 -1.07 5.23 29.57
C SER A 20 -0.53 5.45 28.16
N ARG A 21 -0.57 4.42 27.31
CA ARG A 21 -0.25 4.55 25.90
C ARG A 21 -1.42 5.21 25.18
N ASP A 22 -1.15 6.22 24.37
CA ASP A 22 -2.16 6.78 23.48
C ASP A 22 -2.73 5.67 22.61
N LYS A 23 -4.04 5.43 22.74
CA LYS A 23 -4.74 4.42 21.97
C LYS A 23 -4.66 4.84 20.51
N TYR A 24 -4.13 3.95 19.67
CA TYR A 24 -4.17 4.15 18.23
C TYR A 24 -5.62 4.18 17.76
N ASP A 25 -6.09 5.35 17.34
CA ASP A 25 -7.47 5.63 16.92
C ASP A 25 -7.46 6.45 15.63
N VAL A 26 -7.10 5.80 14.52
CA VAL A 26 -7.09 6.42 13.19
C VAL A 26 -8.49 6.29 12.58
N HIS A 27 -9.20 7.41 12.49
CA HIS A 27 -10.49 7.51 11.82
C HIS A 27 -10.28 7.91 10.35
N LEU A 28 -10.46 6.94 9.46
CA LEU A 28 -10.42 7.18 8.02
C LEU A 28 -11.84 7.48 7.50
N PRO A 29 -12.01 8.49 6.62
CA PRO A 29 -13.29 8.75 6.01
C PRO A 29 -13.73 7.56 5.15
N PHE A 30 -15.03 7.41 4.96
CA PHE A 30 -15.63 6.29 4.20
C PHE A 30 -15.03 6.13 2.80
N TRP A 31 -14.77 7.24 2.09
CA TRP A 31 -14.17 7.23 0.76
C TRP A 31 -12.76 6.63 0.74
N CYS A 32 -11.97 6.89 1.80
CA CYS A 32 -10.64 6.31 1.92
C CYS A 32 -10.71 4.80 2.12
N ASN A 33 -11.64 4.32 2.96
CA ASN A 33 -11.89 2.89 3.10
C ASN A 33 -12.33 2.24 1.78
N LEU A 34 -13.23 2.88 1.02
CA LEU A 34 -13.66 2.39 -0.29
C LEU A 34 -12.49 2.31 -1.28
N TYR A 35 -11.65 3.34 -1.32
CA TYR A 35 -10.42 3.37 -2.10
C TYR A 35 -9.49 2.21 -1.73
N LEU A 36 -9.24 1.99 -0.44
CA LEU A 36 -8.35 0.93 0.05
C LEU A 36 -8.84 -0.47 -0.38
N VAL A 37 -10.14 -0.73 -0.26
CA VAL A 37 -10.75 -1.99 -0.70
C VAL A 37 -10.60 -2.16 -2.21
N ALA A 38 -10.92 -1.12 -2.99
CA ALA A 38 -10.79 -1.17 -4.45
C ALA A 38 -9.33 -1.37 -4.89
N HIS A 39 -8.39 -0.64 -4.29
CA HIS A 39 -6.98 -0.73 -4.58
C HIS A 39 -6.45 -2.13 -4.25
N TYR A 40 -6.78 -2.66 -3.07
CA TYR A 40 -6.41 -4.02 -2.68
C TYR A 40 -6.96 -5.07 -3.67
N ALA A 41 -8.22 -4.95 -4.09
CA ALA A 41 -8.82 -5.86 -5.06
C ALA A 41 -8.09 -5.83 -6.42
N VAL A 42 -7.64 -4.66 -6.89
CA VAL A 42 -6.86 -4.53 -8.13
C VAL A 42 -5.49 -5.19 -7.97
N VAL A 43 -4.77 -4.93 -6.87
CA VAL A 43 -3.47 -5.56 -6.59
C VAL A 43 -3.60 -7.08 -6.50
N PHE A 44 -4.66 -7.56 -5.84
CA PHE A 44 -4.94 -8.99 -5.70
C PHE A 44 -5.27 -9.66 -7.04
N TYR A 45 -6.05 -9.00 -7.89
CA TYR A 45 -6.30 -9.47 -9.26
C TYR A 45 -5.00 -9.52 -10.08
N GLY A 46 -4.16 -8.49 -9.99
CA GLY A 46 -2.85 -8.47 -10.66
C GLY A 46 -1.92 -9.59 -10.19
N PHE A 47 -1.97 -9.96 -8.90
CA PHE A 47 -1.25 -11.13 -8.39
C PHE A 47 -1.72 -12.42 -9.04
N PHE A 48 -3.03 -12.65 -9.16
CA PHE A 48 -3.54 -13.86 -9.84
C PHE A 48 -3.13 -13.93 -11.30
N ASP A 49 -3.25 -12.81 -12.03
CA ASP A 49 -2.82 -12.75 -13.44
C ASP A 49 -1.31 -13.04 -13.59
N LEU A 50 -0.48 -12.55 -12.65
CA LEU A 50 0.94 -12.89 -12.59
C LEU A 50 1.14 -14.40 -12.37
N THR A 51 0.42 -15.00 -11.41
CA THR A 51 0.56 -16.45 -11.13
C THR A 51 0.09 -17.35 -12.28
N ASP A 52 -0.79 -16.87 -13.15
CA ASP A 52 -1.22 -17.60 -14.33
C ASP A 52 -0.20 -17.50 -15.48
N ARG A 53 0.45 -16.33 -15.63
CA ARG A 53 1.29 -16.02 -16.79
C ARG A 53 2.80 -16.06 -16.55
N TYR A 54 3.27 -16.16 -15.30
CA TYR A 54 4.69 -16.01 -14.96
C TYR A 54 5.63 -16.95 -15.74
N MET A 55 5.16 -18.17 -16.08
CA MET A 55 5.94 -19.14 -16.87
C MET A 55 6.28 -18.65 -18.28
N GLY A 56 5.49 -17.73 -18.84
CA GLY A 56 5.73 -17.11 -20.15
C GLY A 56 6.47 -15.77 -20.09
N MET A 57 6.86 -15.30 -18.90
CA MET A 57 7.46 -13.98 -18.71
C MET A 57 8.96 -14.07 -18.45
N THR A 58 9.68 -12.99 -18.78
CA THR A 58 11.09 -12.91 -18.42
C THR A 58 11.24 -12.76 -16.90
N PRO A 59 12.31 -13.31 -16.28
CA PRO A 59 12.52 -13.18 -14.84
C PRO A 59 12.55 -11.73 -14.35
N ILE A 60 13.10 -10.83 -15.16
CA ILE A 60 13.15 -9.39 -14.86
C ILE A 60 11.73 -8.81 -14.80
N SER A 61 10.85 -9.17 -15.74
CA SER A 61 9.47 -8.72 -15.72
C SER A 61 8.74 -9.21 -14.48
N VAL A 62 8.91 -10.48 -14.11
CA VAL A 62 8.29 -11.05 -12.89
C VAL A 62 8.76 -10.30 -11.65
N LEU A 63 10.06 -10.03 -11.52
CA LEU A 63 10.59 -9.25 -10.40
C LEU A 63 9.97 -7.85 -10.32
N ILE A 64 9.83 -7.15 -11.45
CA ILE A 64 9.19 -5.83 -11.49
C ILE A 64 7.75 -5.90 -11.00
N PHE A 65 6.97 -6.91 -11.42
CA PHE A 65 5.60 -7.10 -10.93
C PHE A 65 5.54 -7.43 -9.44
N VAL A 66 6.45 -8.24 -8.92
CA VAL A 66 6.52 -8.55 -7.48
C VAL A 66 6.84 -7.29 -6.67
N PHE A 67 7.85 -6.51 -7.08
CA PHE A 67 8.17 -5.24 -6.43
C PHE A 67 7.00 -4.26 -6.48
N TYR A 68 6.26 -4.22 -7.60
CA TYR A 68 5.06 -3.41 -7.74
C TYR A 68 3.96 -3.80 -6.73
N ILE A 69 3.70 -5.10 -6.57
CA ILE A 69 2.71 -5.61 -5.59
C ILE A 69 3.13 -5.23 -4.17
N ILE A 70 4.39 -5.47 -3.79
CA ILE A 70 4.91 -5.16 -2.45
C ILE A 70 4.81 -3.65 -2.16
N ALA A 71 5.21 -2.80 -3.11
CA ALA A 71 5.11 -1.35 -2.97
C ALA A 71 3.66 -0.89 -2.79
N SER A 72 2.73 -1.46 -3.57
CA SER A 72 1.30 -1.14 -3.47
C SER A 72 0.71 -1.52 -2.11
N LEU A 73 1.04 -2.73 -1.60
CA LEU A 73 0.62 -3.16 -0.26
C LEU A 73 1.21 -2.31 0.86
N THR A 74 2.45 -1.84 0.69
CA THR A 74 3.11 -0.95 1.64
C THR A 74 2.39 0.40 1.70
N ILE A 75 1.99 0.95 0.55
CA ILE A 75 1.22 2.20 0.47
C ILE A 75 -0.16 2.03 1.11
N ILE A 76 -0.86 0.92 0.86
CA ILE A 76 -2.12 0.60 1.55
C ILE A 76 -1.94 0.65 3.08
N GLY A 77 -0.90 0.01 3.61
CA GLY A 77 -0.59 0.04 5.04
C GLY A 77 -0.34 1.45 5.57
N MET A 78 0.45 2.24 4.83
CA MET A 78 0.72 3.64 5.19
C MET A 78 -0.53 4.54 5.16
N VAL A 79 -1.47 4.28 4.25
CA VAL A 79 -2.75 4.98 4.21
C VAL A 79 -3.61 4.59 5.41
N PHE A 80 -3.66 3.30 5.79
CA PHE A 80 -4.31 2.87 7.04
C PHE A 80 -3.70 3.55 8.27
N ASP A 81 -2.39 3.77 8.26
CA ASP A 81 -1.66 4.50 9.32
C ASP A 81 -1.77 6.03 9.23
N ASN A 82 -2.57 6.57 8.30
CA ASN A 82 -2.69 8.01 8.04
C ASN A 82 -1.33 8.71 7.92
N SER A 83 -0.36 8.03 7.31
CA SER A 83 1.01 8.52 7.19
C SER A 83 1.12 9.61 6.14
N LYS A 84 1.84 10.69 6.47
CA LYS A 84 2.12 11.82 5.57
C LYS A 84 2.90 11.43 4.31
N TYR A 85 3.59 10.28 4.34
CA TYR A 85 4.41 9.79 3.23
C TYR A 85 3.63 8.95 2.22
N ALA A 86 2.43 8.47 2.59
CA ALA A 86 1.57 7.67 1.72
C ALA A 86 1.33 8.30 0.33
N PRO A 87 0.93 9.59 0.20
CA PRO A 87 0.66 10.20 -1.10
C PRO A 87 1.92 10.36 -1.96
N ILE A 88 3.07 10.65 -1.34
CA ILE A 88 4.35 10.81 -2.05
C ILE A 88 4.78 9.47 -2.67
N LEU A 89 4.65 8.38 -1.92
CA LEU A 89 5.01 7.05 -2.40
C LEU A 89 4.05 6.53 -3.47
N GLU A 90 2.76 6.89 -3.37
CA GLU A 90 1.79 6.62 -4.43
C GLU A 90 2.15 7.35 -5.74
N ALA A 91 2.51 8.63 -5.66
CA ALA A 91 2.94 9.40 -6.83
C ALA A 91 4.21 8.82 -7.47
N LEU A 92 5.18 8.40 -6.65
CA LEU A 92 6.40 7.75 -7.13
C LEU A 92 6.10 6.42 -7.82
N ARG A 93 5.25 5.57 -7.22
CA ARG A 93 4.82 4.29 -7.80
C ARG A 93 4.20 4.49 -9.17
N CYS A 94 3.30 5.46 -9.29
CA CYS A 94 2.59 5.74 -10.54
C CYS A 94 3.53 6.33 -11.60
N SER A 95 4.46 7.19 -11.21
CA SER A 95 5.48 7.74 -12.10
C SER A 95 6.41 6.66 -12.64
N ALA A 96 6.88 5.75 -11.77
CA ALA A 96 7.72 4.62 -12.17
C ALA A 96 7.00 3.69 -13.16
N LEU A 97 5.72 3.38 -12.89
CA LEU A 97 4.91 2.55 -13.77
C LEU A 97 4.64 3.22 -15.13
N ALA A 98 4.33 4.52 -15.12
CA ALA A 98 4.13 5.29 -16.34
C ALA A 98 5.41 5.32 -17.20
N PHE A 99 6.56 5.55 -16.58
CA PHE A 99 7.86 5.52 -17.26
C PHE A 99 8.18 4.14 -17.83
N PHE A 100 7.96 3.07 -17.06
CA PHE A 100 8.19 1.70 -17.50
C PHE A 100 7.29 1.34 -18.70
N THR A 101 6.00 1.68 -18.62
CA THR A 101 5.03 1.46 -19.70
C THR A 101 5.38 2.25 -20.95
N ARG A 102 5.82 3.51 -20.80
CA ARG A 102 6.28 4.37 -21.91
C ARG A 102 7.49 3.74 -22.61
N SER A 103 8.44 3.23 -21.83
CA SER A 103 9.66 2.58 -22.34
C SER A 103 9.33 1.29 -23.12
N LEU A 104 8.41 0.48 -22.60
CA LEU A 104 7.93 -0.72 -23.30
C LEU A 104 7.12 -0.40 -24.56
N SER A 105 6.26 0.63 -24.50
CA SER A 105 5.43 1.06 -25.63
C SER A 105 6.27 1.60 -26.79
N SER A 106 7.41 2.22 -26.51
CA SER A 106 8.37 2.64 -27.54
C SER A 106 9.01 1.46 -28.26
N THR A 107 9.00 0.27 -27.65
CA THR A 107 9.65 -0.94 -28.17
C THR A 107 8.66 -1.87 -28.88
N ASN A 108 7.37 -1.85 -28.51
CA ASN A 108 6.36 -2.73 -29.12
C ASN A 108 4.95 -2.08 -29.14
N PRO A 109 4.48 -1.56 -30.30
CA PRO A 109 3.18 -0.88 -30.40
C PRO A 109 1.96 -1.81 -30.23
N GLY A 110 2.17 -3.13 -30.17
CA GLY A 110 1.11 -4.15 -30.02
C GLY A 110 0.66 -4.42 -28.58
N LEU A 111 1.42 -4.01 -27.56
CA LEU A 111 1.04 -4.19 -26.14
C LEU A 111 -0.01 -3.18 -25.65
N ARG A 112 -0.48 -2.29 -26.53
CA ARG A 112 -1.39 -1.17 -26.22
C ARG A 112 -2.77 -1.61 -25.70
N ASN A 113 -3.16 -2.88 -25.89
CA ASN A 113 -4.52 -3.34 -25.63
C ASN A 113 -4.74 -3.92 -24.21
N ASN A 114 -3.68 -4.14 -23.42
CA ASN A 114 -3.78 -4.57 -22.01
C ASN A 114 -3.74 -3.38 -21.02
N SER A 115 -3.95 -2.17 -21.51
CA SER A 115 -3.95 -0.90 -20.76
C SER A 115 -5.10 -0.74 -19.76
N SER A 116 -5.97 -1.75 -19.60
CA SER A 116 -7.15 -1.68 -18.73
C SER A 116 -6.80 -1.63 -17.24
N ILE A 117 -5.71 -2.28 -16.82
CA ILE A 117 -5.24 -2.26 -15.42
C ILE A 117 -4.59 -0.91 -15.09
N LEU A 118 -3.79 -0.37 -16.02
CA LEU A 118 -3.10 0.92 -15.91
C LEU A 118 -4.05 2.12 -15.84
N LEU A 119 -5.08 2.15 -16.70
CA LEU A 119 -6.07 3.23 -16.68
C LEU A 119 -6.91 3.21 -15.39
N ARG A 120 -7.12 2.04 -14.80
CA ARG A 120 -7.80 1.88 -13.50
C ARG A 120 -6.95 2.37 -12.33
N ASP A 121 -5.65 2.06 -12.34
CA ASP A 121 -4.71 2.54 -11.31
C ASP A 121 -4.53 4.07 -11.37
N ILE A 122 -4.38 4.66 -12.57
CA ILE A 122 -4.26 6.12 -12.74
C ILE A 122 -5.54 6.85 -12.31
N SER A 123 -6.72 6.27 -12.57
CA SER A 123 -7.99 6.87 -12.13
C SER A 123 -8.14 6.84 -10.60
N ASN A 124 -7.54 5.86 -9.93
CA ASN A 124 -7.52 5.75 -8.46
C ASN A 124 -6.58 6.80 -7.80
N VAL A 125 -5.48 7.17 -8.47
CA VAL A 125 -4.57 8.24 -8.01
C VAL A 125 -5.24 9.60 -8.02
N LEU A 126 -6.11 9.86 -9.01
CA LEU A 126 -6.88 11.11 -9.09
C LEU A 126 -7.83 11.26 -7.89
N VAL A 127 -8.30 10.15 -7.31
CA VAL A 127 -9.14 10.14 -6.11
C VAL A 127 -8.32 10.53 -4.87
N LEU A 128 -7.05 10.09 -4.78
CA LEU A 128 -6.16 10.45 -3.67
C LEU A 128 -5.64 11.90 -3.75
N THR A 129 -5.38 12.45 -4.94
CA THR A 129 -5.01 13.86 -5.06
C THR A 129 -6.16 14.80 -4.71
N HIS A 130 -7.40 14.41 -5.02
CA HIS A 130 -8.59 15.11 -4.54
C HIS A 130 -8.72 15.04 -3.00
N PHE A 131 -8.26 13.94 -2.38
CA PHE A 131 -8.21 13.76 -0.92
C PHE A 131 -7.15 14.65 -0.25
N GLU A 132 -5.97 14.83 -0.83
CA GLU A 132 -4.94 15.76 -0.33
C GLU A 132 -5.43 17.22 -0.36
N THR A 133 -6.19 17.60 -1.39
CA THR A 133 -6.85 18.91 -1.47
C THR A 133 -7.89 19.10 -0.37
N SER A 134 -8.69 18.07 -0.05
CA SER A 134 -9.67 18.17 1.02
C SER A 134 -9.05 18.19 2.42
N ARG A 135 -7.93 17.47 2.64
CA ARG A 135 -7.22 17.45 3.94
C ARG A 135 -6.60 18.81 4.29
N ASN A 136 -6.09 19.55 3.29
CA ASN A 136 -5.48 20.88 3.49
C ASN A 136 -6.52 22.01 3.67
N GLN A 137 -7.81 21.72 3.62
CA GLN A 137 -8.87 22.72 3.72
C GLN A 137 -9.57 22.74 5.09
N GLU A 138 -9.19 21.82 5.99
CA GLU A 138 -9.67 21.74 7.37
C GLU A 138 -8.64 22.27 8.40
N ASP A 139 -7.47 22.74 7.94
CA ASP A 139 -6.41 23.39 8.75
C ASP A 139 -6.36 24.92 8.55
#